data_AF-A0A953WUY1-F1
#
_entry.id   AF-A0A953WUY1-F1
#
_cell.length_a   1.000
_cell.length_b   1.000
_cell.length_c   1.000
_cell.angle_alpha   90.00
_cell.angle_beta   90.00
_cell.angle_gamma   90.00
#
_symmetry.space_group_name_H-M   'P 1'
#
loop_
_entity.id
_entity.type
_entity.pdbx_description
1 polymer ?
#
loop_
_entity_poly.entity_id
_entity_poly.type
_entity_poly.pdbx_seq_one_letter_code
_entity_poly.pdbx_strand_id
1 'polypeptide(L)'
;MRAPGTEEPVSLEPVRSEAIRWVIDRALADGNRVVSLAQWSKALVAHMEGGLSGDVRKATRARWPQLEYFRDDGSPHNEPDEGFIEDGFAVSFPRRRGAAD
;
A
#
# COMPACT_ATOMS: atom_id res chain seq x y z
N MET A 1 7.35 -0.32 -35.74
CA MET A 1 6.71 0.48 -34.67
C MET A 1 6.40 -0.45 -33.51
N ARG A 2 7.09 -0.33 -32.37
CA ARG A 2 6.71 -1.05 -31.14
C ARG A 2 5.64 -0.22 -30.43
N ALA A 3 4.52 -0.83 -30.05
CA ALA A 3 3.51 -0.21 -29.21
C ALA A 3 4.15 0.21 -27.87
N PRO A 4 3.80 1.37 -27.28
CA PRO A 4 4.23 1.71 -25.94
C PRO A 4 3.69 0.62 -25.01
N GLY A 5 4.59 -0.03 -24.26
CA GLY A 5 4.26 -1.10 -23.33
C GLY A 5 3.16 -0.64 -22.40
N THR A 6 1.97 -1.22 -22.55
CA THR A 6 0.94 -1.12 -21.55
C THR A 6 1.48 -1.91 -20.37
N GLU A 7 2.05 -1.22 -19.39
CA GLU A 7 2.31 -1.84 -18.09
C GLU A 7 0.96 -2.35 -17.60
N GLU A 8 0.74 -3.66 -17.68
CA GLU A 8 -0.50 -4.26 -17.22
C GLU A 8 -0.71 -3.83 -15.75
N PRO A 9 -1.90 -3.31 -15.40
CA PRO A 9 -2.17 -2.95 -14.02
C PRO A 9 -2.01 -4.20 -13.16
N VAL A 10 -1.29 -4.08 -12.04
CA VAL A 10 -1.10 -5.18 -11.09
C VAL A 10 -2.47 -5.73 -10.71
N SER A 11 -2.74 -7.01 -11.01
CA SER A 11 -4.03 -7.62 -10.70
C SER A 11 -4.18 -7.75 -9.19
N LEU A 12 -5.17 -7.04 -8.64
CA LEU A 12 -5.50 -7.02 -7.22
C LEU A 12 -6.50 -8.13 -6.82
N GLU A 13 -6.94 -8.98 -7.75
CA GLU A 13 -7.84 -10.12 -7.50
C GLU A 13 -7.45 -11.01 -6.30
N PRO A 14 -6.17 -11.28 -6.00
CA PRO A 14 -5.83 -12.10 -4.84
C PRO A 14 -6.04 -11.39 -3.49
N VAL A 15 -6.22 -10.07 -3.45
CA VAL A 15 -6.48 -9.31 -2.20
C VAL A 15 -7.95 -9.48 -1.81
N ARG A 16 -8.21 -10.36 -0.84
CA ARG A 16 -9.59 -10.70 -0.41
C ARG A 16 -10.09 -9.90 0.77
N SER A 17 -9.21 -9.20 1.49
CA SER A 17 -9.63 -8.27 2.55
C SER A 17 -10.34 -7.07 1.92
N GLU A 18 -11.60 -6.85 2.32
CA GLU A 18 -12.37 -5.68 1.89
C GLU A 18 -11.69 -4.38 2.37
N ALA A 19 -11.18 -4.36 3.60
CA ALA A 19 -10.54 -3.18 4.15
C ALA A 19 -9.27 -2.84 3.38
N ILE A 20 -8.36 -3.80 3.17
CA ILE A 20 -7.12 -3.59 2.42
C ILE A 20 -7.41 -3.20 0.98
N ARG A 21 -8.38 -3.88 0.33
CA ARG A 21 -8.80 -3.54 -1.03
C ARG A 21 -9.30 -2.10 -1.11
N TRP A 22 -10.14 -1.69 -0.16
CA TRP A 22 -10.66 -0.33 -0.08
C TRP A 22 -9.54 0.71 0.09
N VAL A 23 -8.52 0.42 0.92
CA VAL A 23 -7.37 1.32 1.09
C VAL A 23 -6.59 1.47 -0.22
N ILE A 24 -6.35 0.36 -0.93
CA ILE A 24 -5.67 0.37 -2.22
C ILE A 24 -6.47 1.20 -3.23
N ASP A 25 -7.76 0.92 -3.39
CA ASP A 25 -8.63 1.65 -4.33
C ASP A 25 -8.68 3.15 -3.99
N ARG A 26 -8.68 3.51 -2.71
CA ARG A 26 -8.64 4.92 -2.27
C ARG A 26 -7.32 5.59 -2.62
N ALA A 27 -6.19 4.89 -2.45
CA ALA A 27 -4.88 5.41 -2.82
C ALA A 27 -4.74 5.54 -4.35
N LEU A 28 -5.26 4.59 -5.13
CA LEU A 28 -5.33 4.69 -6.59
C LEU A 28 -6.15 5.90 -7.03
N ALA A 29 -7.30 6.15 -6.40
CA ALA A 29 -8.13 7.33 -6.65
C ALA A 29 -7.44 8.66 -6.27
N ASP A 30 -6.45 8.62 -5.38
CA ASP A 30 -5.60 9.75 -4.97
C ASP A 30 -4.40 9.96 -5.92
N GLY A 31 -4.33 9.20 -7.02
CA GLY A 31 -3.25 9.27 -8.00
C GLY A 31 -2.01 8.46 -7.65
N ASN A 32 -2.08 7.59 -6.64
CA ASN A 32 -1.03 6.61 -6.34
C ASN A 32 -1.15 5.40 -7.28
N ARG A 33 -0.16 4.51 -7.27
CA ARG A 33 -0.11 3.30 -8.10
C ARG A 33 0.38 2.11 -7.29
N VAL A 34 -0.14 0.92 -7.57
CA VAL A 34 0.41 -0.33 -7.05
C VAL A 34 1.57 -0.74 -7.96
N VAL A 35 2.78 -0.89 -7.41
CA VAL A 35 3.96 -1.30 -8.17
C VAL A 35 4.14 -2.80 -8.18
N SER A 36 3.74 -3.48 -7.10
CA SER A 36 3.86 -4.93 -6.99
C SER A 36 2.93 -5.52 -5.94
N LEU A 37 2.62 -6.80 -6.11
CA LEU A 37 2.06 -7.65 -5.06
C LEU A 37 3.11 -8.69 -4.70
N ALA A 38 3.51 -8.73 -3.44
CA ALA A 38 4.51 -9.66 -2.94
C ALA A 38 3.94 -10.51 -1.81
N GLN A 39 4.07 -11.83 -1.91
CA GLN A 39 3.78 -12.72 -0.80
C GLN A 39 4.92 -12.64 0.21
N TRP A 40 4.64 -12.17 1.42
CA TRP A 40 5.54 -12.21 2.56
C TRP A 40 5.18 -13.38 3.48
N SER A 41 6.05 -13.64 4.45
CA SER A 41 5.95 -14.79 5.37
C SER A 41 4.62 -14.88 6.12
N LYS A 42 3.91 -13.75 6.27
CA LYS A 42 2.63 -13.68 7.01
C LYS A 42 1.49 -13.03 6.24
N ALA A 43 1.76 -12.33 5.14
CA ALA A 43 0.73 -11.59 4.43
C ALA A 43 1.06 -11.42 2.94
N LEU A 44 0.02 -11.31 2.11
CA LEU A 44 0.13 -10.80 0.75
C LEU A 44 0.13 -9.26 0.81
N VAL A 45 1.24 -8.65 0.42
CA VAL A 45 1.47 -7.21 0.53
C VAL A 45 1.34 -6.54 -0.83
N ALA A 46 0.45 -5.56 -0.94
CA ALA A 46 0.40 -4.62 -2.05
C ALA A 46 1.38 -3.46 -1.78
N HIS A 47 2.43 -3.34 -2.58
CA HIS A 47 3.37 -2.24 -2.49
C HIS A 47 2.92 -1.10 -3.39
N MET A 48 2.79 0.07 -2.80
CA MET A 48 2.42 1.31 -3.48
C MET A 48 3.67 2.05 -3.96
N GLU A 49 3.56 2.79 -5.05
CA GLU A 49 4.63 3.61 -5.62
C GLU A 49 4.91 4.84 -4.74
N GLY A 50 3.84 5.49 -4.29
CA GLY A 50 3.85 6.69 -3.47
C GLY A 50 3.52 6.42 -2.02
N GLY A 51 3.87 7.38 -1.16
CA GLY A 51 3.59 7.30 0.27
C GLY A 51 2.09 7.39 0.62
N LEU A 52 1.77 7.01 1.86
CA LEU A 52 0.41 7.08 2.39
C LEU A 52 0.01 8.55 2.59
N SER A 53 -0.98 9.02 1.83
CA SER A 53 -1.47 10.38 2.00
C SER A 53 -2.27 10.54 3.30
N GLY A 54 -2.24 11.76 3.86
CA GLY A 54 -2.98 12.08 5.08
C GLY A 54 -4.50 11.85 4.93
N ASP A 55 -5.05 12.13 3.76
CA ASP A 55 -6.47 11.93 3.46
C ASP A 55 -6.86 10.46 3.38
N VAL A 56 -6.05 9.62 2.71
CA VAL A 56 -6.25 8.16 2.70
C VAL A 56 -6.17 7.64 4.13
N ARG A 57 -5.14 8.00 4.89
CA ARG A 57 -4.97 7.55 6.29
C ARG A 57 -6.15 7.92 7.17
N LYS A 58 -6.64 9.16 7.08
CA LYS A 58 -7.77 9.66 7.86
C LYS A 58 -9.06 8.95 7.48
N ALA A 59 -9.33 8.78 6.19
CA ALA A 59 -10.52 8.11 5.70
C ALA A 59 -10.51 6.62 6.08
N THR A 60 -9.36 5.94 5.98
CA THR A 60 -9.19 4.55 6.42
C THR A 60 -9.49 4.40 7.91
N ARG A 61 -8.89 5.23 8.77
CA ARG A 61 -9.14 5.16 10.22
C ARG A 61 -10.58 5.47 10.61
N ALA A 62 -11.27 6.33 9.85
CA ALA A 62 -12.68 6.63 10.07
C ALA A 62 -13.60 5.46 9.67
N ARG A 63 -13.29 4.78 8.55
CA ARG A 63 -14.10 3.67 8.03
C ARG A 63 -13.82 2.35 8.73
N TRP A 64 -12.55 2.06 9.00
CA TRP A 64 -12.07 0.79 9.55
C TRP A 64 -11.22 1.05 10.80
N PRO A 65 -11.84 1.43 11.93
CA PRO A 65 -11.10 1.79 13.14
C PRO A 65 -10.34 0.61 13.78
N GLN A 66 -10.72 -0.62 13.44
CA GLN A 66 -10.07 -1.85 13.89
C GLN A 66 -8.91 -2.28 12.97
N LEU A 67 -8.74 -1.64 11.81
CA LEU A 67 -7.71 -2.01 10.85
C LEU A 67 -6.33 -1.71 11.42
N GLU A 68 -5.49 -2.72 11.47
CA GLU A 68 -4.17 -2.60 12.08
C GLU A 68 -3.28 -1.72 11.19
N TYR A 69 -2.75 -0.66 11.79
CA TYR A 69 -1.78 0.22 11.16
C TYR A 69 -0.38 -0.18 11.63
N PHE A 70 0.52 -0.42 10.67
CA PHE A 70 1.92 -0.71 10.95
C PHE A 70 2.82 0.40 10.39
N ARG A 71 4.01 0.50 10.96
CA ARG A 71 5.08 1.40 10.52
C ARG A 71 6.40 0.68 10.72
N ASP A 72 7.19 0.62 9.66
CA ASP A 72 8.56 0.16 9.66
C ASP A 72 9.47 1.38 9.41
N ASP A 73 10.41 1.64 10.31
CA ASP A 73 11.37 2.74 10.13
C ASP A 73 12.50 2.38 9.14
N GLY A 74 12.41 1.21 8.53
CA GLY A 74 13.35 0.67 7.58
C GLY A 74 14.65 0.26 8.25
N SER A 75 15.54 -0.30 7.45
CA SER A 75 16.90 -0.63 7.84
C SER A 75 17.88 -0.11 6.77
N PRO A 76 19.19 -0.25 6.92
CA PRO A 76 20.12 0.04 5.83
C PRO A 76 19.83 -0.77 4.56
N HIS A 77 19.13 -1.91 4.68
CA HIS A 77 18.79 -2.81 3.58
C HIS A 77 17.36 -2.63 3.05
N ASN A 78 16.44 -2.09 3.87
CA ASN A 78 15.04 -1.87 3.50
C ASN A 78 14.64 -0.40 3.69
N GLU A 79 13.95 0.16 2.70
CA GLU A 79 13.38 1.50 2.85
C GLU A 79 12.30 1.51 3.94
N PRO A 80 12.11 2.63 4.66
CA PRO A 80 11.03 2.77 5.61
C PRO A 80 9.67 2.73 4.90
N ASP A 81 8.71 2.04 5.49
CA ASP A 81 7.37 1.93 4.95
C ASP A 81 6.30 2.00 6.05
N GLU A 82 5.09 2.36 5.67
CA GLU A 82 3.92 2.31 6.56
C GLU A 82 2.73 1.77 5.82
N GLY A 83 1.73 1.30 6.56
CA GLY A 83 0.62 0.66 5.92
C GLY A 83 -0.45 0.14 6.84
N PHE A 84 -1.29 -0.70 6.26
CA PHE A 84 -2.37 -1.37 6.95
C PHE A 84 -2.31 -2.86 6.69
N ILE A 85 -2.71 -3.66 7.68
CA ILE A 85 -2.75 -5.13 7.61
C ILE A 85 -4.05 -5.67 8.22
N GLU A 86 -4.63 -6.69 7.57
CA GLU A 86 -5.82 -7.41 8.01
C GLU A 86 -5.78 -8.84 7.48
N ASP A 87 -5.98 -9.85 8.34
CA ASP A 87 -6.19 -11.25 7.95
C ASP A 87 -5.22 -11.80 6.89
N GLY A 88 -3.94 -11.46 6.99
CA GLY A 88 -2.91 -11.92 6.04
C GLY A 88 -2.89 -11.15 4.71
N PHE A 89 -3.51 -9.98 4.65
CA PHE A 89 -3.41 -9.02 3.54
C PHE A 89 -2.87 -7.71 4.08
N ALA A 90 -1.98 -7.07 3.33
CA ALA A 90 -1.44 -5.77 3.70
C ALA A 90 -1.33 -4.86 2.50
N VAL A 91 -1.33 -3.56 2.76
CA VAL A 91 -0.93 -2.52 1.82
C VAL A 91 0.20 -1.72 2.46
N SER A 92 1.32 -1.60 1.77
CA SER A 92 2.53 -0.91 2.21
C SER A 92 2.80 0.27 1.31
N PHE A 93 3.12 1.41 1.93
CA PHE A 93 3.42 2.68 1.31
C PHE A 93 4.83 3.12 1.70
N PRO A 94 5.71 3.45 0.74
CA PRO A 94 7.05 3.93 1.03
C PRO A 94 6.98 5.27 1.77
N ARG A 95 7.83 5.42 2.78
CA ARG A 95 7.97 6.67 3.52
C ARG A 95 9.18 7.40 2.98
N ARG A 96 9.05 8.68 2.65
CA ARG A 96 10.22 9.46 2.28
C ARG A 96 11.14 9.58 3.50
N ARG A 97 12.34 8.98 3.40
CA ARG A 97 13.42 9.10 4.36
C ARG A 97 13.95 10.54 4.31
N GLY A 98 13.26 11.48 4.98
CA GLY A 98 13.67 12.89 4.95
C GLY A 98 12.61 13.96 5.23
N ALA A 99 11.34 13.62 5.44
CA ALA A 99 10.40 14.59 6.03
C ALA A 99 10.54 14.54 7.55
N ALA A 100 11.65 15.11 8.05
CA ALA A 100 11.64 15.70 9.38
C ALA A 100 10.65 16.87 9.30
N ASP A 101 9.59 16.80 10.09
CA ASP A 101 8.89 18.00 10.55
C ASP A 101 9.61 18.49 11.82
#